data_AF-A0A930IWY3-F1
#
_entry.id   AF-A0A930IWY3-F1
#
_cell.length_a   1.000
_cell.length_b   1.000
_cell.length_c   1.000
_cell.angle_alpha   90.00
_cell.angle_beta   90.00
_cell.angle_gamma   90.00
#
_symmetry.space_group_name_H-M   'P 1'
#
loop_
_entity.id
_entity.type
_entity.pdbx_description
1 polymer ?
#
loop_
_entity_poly.entity_id
_entity_poly.type
_entity_poly.pdbx_seq_one_letter_code
_entity_poly.pdbx_strand_id
1 'polypeptide(L)'
;MNNEIHYICYEEALEVYRKMIDASGGGFVGVRDEGGILATLDSIQNDDYYPTFTKKLSSLVFRFCSGHYFNDGNKRIALTLGAYFLHKNNYQWEACIFMRQLEAIVYHVAASHISQDMLLRIMVSFMSGQDYDEELKIDIANAIGAGELGINGEDYNKMD
;
A
#
# COMPACT_ATOMS: atom_id res chain seq x y z
N MET A 1 20.35 -2.80 -16.49
CA MET A 1 19.98 -1.38 -16.35
C MET A 1 19.68 -1.17 -14.87
N ASN A 2 20.50 -0.40 -14.15
CA ASN A 2 20.10 0.08 -12.83
C ASN A 2 19.00 1.11 -13.09
N ASN A 3 17.74 0.70 -12.98
CA ASN A 3 16.65 1.67 -12.94
C ASN A 3 16.74 2.37 -11.58
N GLU A 4 17.30 3.58 -11.61
CA GLU A 4 17.26 4.49 -10.48
C GLU A 4 15.80 4.70 -10.06
N ILE A 5 15.49 4.46 -8.79
CA ILE A 5 14.15 4.66 -8.26
C ILE A 5 13.94 6.15 -8.02
N HIS A 6 12.89 6.70 -8.62
CA HIS A 6 12.49 8.08 -8.44
C HIS A 6 11.55 8.18 -7.22
N TYR A 7 12.12 8.52 -6.06
CA TYR A 7 11.41 8.64 -4.80
C TYR A 7 10.49 9.86 -4.73
N ILE A 8 9.47 9.77 -3.89
CA ILE A 8 8.55 10.87 -3.57
C ILE A 8 9.21 11.73 -2.48
N CYS A 9 9.36 13.03 -2.73
CA CYS A 9 9.80 13.96 -1.69
C CYS A 9 8.62 14.47 -0.85
N TYR A 10 8.91 15.12 0.27
CA TYR A 10 7.89 15.61 1.19
C TYR A 10 6.91 16.59 0.53
N GLU A 11 7.43 17.51 -0.28
CA GLU A 11 6.64 18.51 -1.00
C GLU A 11 5.68 17.87 -2.00
N GLU A 12 6.13 16.84 -2.72
CA GLU A 12 5.29 16.07 -3.63
C GLU A 12 4.19 15.33 -2.87
N ALA A 13 4.51 14.73 -1.72
CA ALA A 13 3.51 14.06 -0.90
C ALA A 13 2.41 15.03 -0.43
N LEU A 14 2.77 16.24 -0.02
CA LEU A 14 1.82 17.29 0.34
C LEU A 14 1.00 17.80 -0.85
N GLU A 15 1.63 17.95 -2.02
CA GLU A 15 0.92 18.37 -3.23
C GLU A 15 -0.11 17.33 -3.66
N VAL A 16 0.28 16.05 -3.67
CA VAL A 16 -0.61 14.93 -3.96
C VAL A 16 -1.75 14.88 -2.94
N TYR A 17 -1.45 15.08 -1.65
CA TYR A 17 -2.47 15.14 -0.60
C TYR A 17 -3.49 16.26 -0.84
N ARG A 18 -3.02 17.48 -1.13
CA ARG A 18 -3.89 18.63 -1.40
C ARG A 18 -4.79 18.38 -2.60
N LYS A 19 -4.22 17.87 -3.71
CA LYS A 19 -5.00 17.55 -4.93
C LYS A 19 -6.03 16.45 -4.67
N MET A 20 -5.67 15.42 -3.90
CA MET A 20 -6.57 14.32 -3.56
C MET A 20 -7.76 14.80 -2.73
N ILE A 21 -7.53 15.65 -1.72
CA ILE A 21 -8.63 16.19 -0.89
C ILE A 21 -9.55 17.08 -1.72
N ASP A 22 -8.99 17.96 -2.55
CA ASP A 22 -9.77 18.86 -3.41
C ASP A 22 -10.65 18.05 -4.40
N ALA A 23 -10.07 17.05 -5.07
CA ALA A 23 -10.78 16.16 -5.97
C ALA A 23 -11.87 15.31 -5.28
N SER A 24 -11.77 15.10 -3.96
CA SER A 24 -12.76 14.37 -3.16
C SER A 24 -13.94 15.22 -2.67
N GLY A 25 -14.04 16.49 -3.11
CA GLY A 25 -15.06 17.42 -2.62
C GLY A 25 -14.72 18.10 -1.30
N GLY A 26 -13.43 18.11 -0.92
CA GLY A 26 -12.92 18.71 0.30
C GLY A 26 -12.71 17.70 1.45
N GLY A 27 -12.43 18.24 2.63
CA GLY A 27 -12.11 17.47 3.83
C GLY A 27 -11.40 18.32 4.88
N PHE A 28 -11.13 17.75 6.05
CA PHE A 28 -10.36 18.44 7.08
C PHE A 28 -8.86 18.38 6.76
N VAL A 29 -8.41 19.33 5.95
CA VAL A 29 -7.01 19.43 5.50
C VAL A 29 -6.09 19.71 6.68
N GLY A 30 -5.03 18.93 6.80
CA GLY A 30 -3.93 19.25 7.70
C GLY A 30 -2.99 18.08 7.91
N VAL A 31 -1.71 18.40 8.10
CA VAL A 31 -0.69 17.46 8.53
C VAL A 31 -0.82 17.30 10.05
N ARG A 32 -0.96 16.05 10.50
CA ARG A 32 -1.02 15.69 11.92
C ARG A 32 0.35 15.28 12.44
N ASP A 33 1.10 14.53 11.63
CA ASP A 33 2.42 14.00 11.99
C ASP A 33 3.39 14.16 10.83
N GLU A 34 4.06 15.31 10.77
CA GLU A 34 5.09 15.61 9.77
C GLU A 34 6.31 14.70 9.93
N GLY A 35 6.71 14.40 11.18
CA GLY A 35 7.85 13.53 11.46
C GLY A 35 7.63 12.11 10.93
N GLY A 36 6.42 11.57 11.09
CA GLY A 36 6.05 10.26 10.56
C GLY A 36 6.07 10.18 9.03
N ILE A 37 5.67 11.26 8.34
CA ILE A 37 5.77 11.37 6.88
C ILE A 37 7.24 11.33 6.46
N LEU A 38 8.07 12.21 7.02
CA LEU A 38 9.49 12.32 6.69
C LEU A 38 10.22 11.00 6.96
N ALA A 39 9.98 10.40 8.13
CA ALA A 39 10.58 9.12 8.51
C ALA A 39 10.14 7.99 7.55
N THR A 40 8.88 7.99 7.10
CA THR A 40 8.42 7.01 6.11
C THR A 40 9.13 7.17 4.77
N LEU A 41 9.17 8.39 4.24
CA LEU A 41 9.81 8.70 2.95
C LEU A 41 11.32 8.42 2.96
N ASP A 42 11.98 8.65 4.09
CA ASP A 42 13.38 8.28 4.30
C ASP A 42 13.57 6.75 4.40
N SER A 43 12.76 6.08 5.23
CA SER A 43 12.91 4.64 5.49
C SER A 43 12.78 3.76 4.24
N ILE A 44 11.89 4.09 3.30
CA ILE A 44 11.70 3.31 2.06
C ILE A 44 12.93 3.38 1.14
N GLN A 45 13.85 4.31 1.34
CA GLN A 45 15.09 4.41 0.56
C GLN A 45 16.13 3.41 1.05
N ASN A 46 15.98 2.84 2.25
CA ASN A 46 16.92 1.86 2.78
C ASN A 46 16.78 0.49 2.07
N ASP A 47 17.82 0.09 1.35
CA ASP A 47 17.86 -1.17 0.58
C ASP A 47 18.08 -2.41 1.44
N ASP A 48 18.64 -2.28 2.65
CA ASP A 48 18.80 -3.42 3.58
C ASP A 48 17.44 -3.93 4.07
N TYR A 49 16.50 -3.00 4.33
CA TYR A 49 15.14 -3.34 4.75
C TYR A 49 14.19 -3.55 3.56
N TYR A 50 14.33 -2.75 2.52
CA TYR A 50 13.44 -2.74 1.37
C TYR A 50 14.21 -2.92 0.04
N PRO A 51 14.76 -4.11 -0.23
CA PRO A 51 15.66 -4.35 -1.37
C PRO A 51 14.99 -4.31 -2.75
N THR A 52 13.66 -4.26 -2.83
CA THR A 52 12.92 -4.27 -4.10
C THR A 52 11.94 -3.10 -4.17
N PHE A 53 11.66 -2.62 -5.39
CA PHE A 53 10.65 -1.58 -5.61
C PHE A 53 9.29 -1.95 -5.00
N THR A 54 8.85 -3.20 -5.15
CA THR A 54 7.59 -3.69 -4.56
C THR A 54 7.58 -3.60 -3.03
N LYS A 55 8.70 -3.92 -2.36
CA LYS A 55 8.82 -3.76 -0.90
C LYS A 55 8.74 -2.29 -0.48
N LYS A 56 9.37 -1.39 -1.23
CA LYS A 56 9.34 0.06 -1.00
C LYS A 56 7.92 0.62 -1.19
N LEU A 57 7.24 0.22 -2.28
CA LEU A 57 5.84 0.55 -2.57
C LEU A 57 4.90 0.06 -1.48
N SER A 58 5.04 -1.21 -1.06
CA SER A 58 4.22 -1.81 -0.01
C SER A 58 4.38 -1.10 1.32
N SER A 59 5.63 -0.82 1.71
CA SER A 59 5.88 -0.09 2.95
C SER A 59 5.36 1.35 2.90
N LEU A 60 5.46 2.04 1.76
CA LEU A 60 4.89 3.38 1.58
C LEU A 60 3.37 3.34 1.81
N VAL A 61 2.66 2.45 1.11
CA VAL A 61 1.19 2.37 1.21
C VAL A 61 0.75 1.96 2.61
N PHE A 62 1.41 0.97 3.22
CA PHE A 62 1.09 0.52 4.57
C PHE A 62 1.23 1.66 5.59
N ARG A 63 2.38 2.35 5.60
CA ARG A 63 2.70 3.41 6.57
C ARG A 63 1.79 4.62 6.42
N PHE A 64 1.51 5.07 5.20
CA PHE A 64 0.57 6.17 4.98
C PHE A 64 -0.88 5.80 5.31
N CYS A 65 -1.26 4.52 5.16
CA CYS A 65 -2.60 4.07 5.50
C CYS A 65 -2.81 3.98 7.02
N SER A 66 -1.85 3.38 7.74
CA SER A 66 -1.95 3.04 9.17
C SER A 66 -1.38 4.13 10.10
N GLY A 67 -0.47 4.96 9.62
CA GLY A 67 0.26 5.95 10.43
C GLY A 67 -0.55 7.19 10.82
N HIS A 68 -1.73 7.39 10.24
CA HIS A 68 -2.60 8.54 10.51
C HIS A 68 -1.90 9.92 10.40
N TYR A 69 -1.02 10.06 9.41
CA TYR A 69 -0.19 11.27 9.24
C TYR A 69 -0.96 12.54 8.92
N PHE A 70 -2.17 12.40 8.37
CA PHE A 70 -3.04 13.51 8.03
C PHE A 70 -4.31 13.51 8.88
N ASN A 71 -4.91 14.69 9.02
CA ASN A 71 -6.15 14.90 9.75
C ASN A 71 -7.34 14.12 9.16
N ASP A 72 -7.42 14.04 7.83
CA ASP A 72 -8.37 13.23 7.09
C ASP A 72 -7.70 12.70 5.81
N GLY A 73 -8.23 11.59 5.29
CA GLY A 73 -7.86 11.07 3.99
C GLY A 73 -6.73 10.04 3.99
N ASN A 74 -6.31 9.50 5.14
CA ASN A 74 -5.17 8.57 5.24
C ASN A 74 -5.27 7.34 4.31
N LYS A 75 -6.44 6.71 4.20
CA LYS A 75 -6.67 5.62 3.23
C LYS A 75 -6.52 6.08 1.77
N ARG A 76 -7.11 7.23 1.46
CA ARG A 76 -7.13 7.82 0.10
C ARG A 76 -5.72 8.26 -0.32
N ILE A 77 -4.97 8.91 0.57
CA ILE A 77 -3.60 9.34 0.28
C ILE A 77 -2.66 8.14 0.14
N ALA A 78 -2.83 7.07 0.91
CA ALA A 78 -2.04 5.85 0.75
C ALA A 78 -2.22 5.26 -0.67
N LEU A 79 -3.45 5.13 -1.15
CA LEU A 79 -3.74 4.68 -2.52
C LEU A 79 -3.18 5.65 -3.57
N THR A 80 -3.35 6.96 -3.34
CA THR A 80 -2.93 8.00 -4.29
C THR A 80 -1.40 8.05 -4.41
N LEU A 81 -0.68 7.97 -3.30
CA LEU A 81 0.79 7.90 -3.30
C LEU A 81 1.30 6.60 -3.91
N GLY A 82 0.62 5.47 -3.68
CA GLY A 82 0.98 4.20 -4.33
C GLY A 82 0.90 4.30 -5.86
N ALA A 83 -0.21 4.81 -6.39
CA ALA A 83 -0.38 5.02 -7.82
C ALA A 83 0.60 6.07 -8.38
N TYR A 84 0.85 7.15 -7.64
CA TYR A 84 1.81 8.18 -8.03
C TYR A 84 3.24 7.64 -8.05
N PHE A 85 3.63 6.82 -7.08
CA PHE A 85 4.97 6.21 -7.04
C PHE A 85 5.20 5.26 -8.21
N LEU A 86 4.18 4.46 -8.56
CA LEU A 86 4.19 3.63 -9.76
C LEU A 86 4.36 4.47 -11.03
N HIS A 87 3.54 5.50 -11.20
CA HIS A 87 3.60 6.40 -12.35
C HIS A 87 4.97 7.06 -12.49
N LYS A 88 5.52 7.57 -11.39
CA LYS A 88 6.83 8.23 -11.30
C LYS A 88 8.00 7.30 -11.68
N ASN A 89 7.81 5.99 -11.56
CA ASN A 89 8.81 4.95 -11.87
C ASN A 89 8.49 4.16 -13.15
N ASN A 90 7.70 4.75 -14.06
CA ASN A 90 7.35 4.18 -15.38
C ASN A 90 6.48 2.91 -15.36
N TYR A 91 5.82 2.60 -14.24
CA TYR A 91 4.80 1.54 -14.14
C TYR A 91 3.42 2.09 -14.51
N GLN A 92 3.27 2.54 -15.76
CA GLN A 92 2.09 3.30 -16.21
C GLN A 92 0.79 2.50 -16.14
N TRP A 93 0.85 1.22 -16.54
CA TRP A 93 -0.33 0.35 -16.53
C TRP A 93 -0.75 0.02 -15.10
N GLU A 94 0.21 -0.37 -14.27
CA GLU A 94 0.02 -0.66 -12.86
C GLU A 94 -0.57 0.57 -12.15
N ALA A 95 -0.02 1.77 -12.38
CA ALA A 95 -0.56 3.00 -11.83
C ALA A 95 -2.03 3.24 -12.20
N CYS A 96 -2.43 2.88 -13.43
CA CYS A 96 -3.80 3.03 -13.92
C CYS A 96 -4.79 2.12 -13.18
N ILE A 97 -4.39 0.88 -12.87
CA ILE A 97 -5.27 -0.12 -12.25
C ILE A 97 -5.13 -0.19 -10.72
N PHE A 98 -4.06 0.37 -10.15
CA PHE A 98 -3.67 0.24 -8.74
C PHE A 98 -4.79 0.62 -7.78
N MET A 99 -5.34 1.83 -7.93
CA MET A 99 -6.35 2.33 -6.98
C MET A 99 -7.57 1.42 -6.93
N ARG A 100 -8.08 1.01 -8.10
CA ARG A 100 -9.26 0.14 -8.21
C ARG A 100 -9.01 -1.25 -7.62
N GLN A 101 -7.82 -1.81 -7.82
CA GLN A 101 -7.51 -3.16 -7.33
C GLN A 101 -7.19 -3.19 -5.83
N LEU A 102 -6.56 -2.14 -5.30
CA LEU A 102 -6.10 -2.11 -3.91
C LEU A 102 -7.07 -1.39 -2.96
N GLU A 103 -8.16 -0.81 -3.44
CA GLU A 103 -9.11 -0.06 -2.58
C GLU A 103 -9.63 -0.90 -1.41
N ALA A 104 -10.17 -2.09 -1.67
CA ALA A 104 -10.68 -2.99 -0.63
C ALA A 104 -9.54 -3.46 0.29
N ILE A 105 -8.36 -3.73 -0.26
CA ILE A 105 -7.19 -4.15 0.52
C ILE A 105 -6.78 -3.04 1.50
N VAL A 106 -6.67 -1.79 1.05
CA VAL A 106 -6.32 -0.64 1.89
C VAL A 106 -7.38 -0.38 2.96
N TYR A 107 -8.66 -0.62 2.66
CA TYR A 107 -9.70 -0.58 3.69
C TYR A 107 -9.41 -1.59 4.82
N HIS A 108 -9.06 -2.84 4.48
CA HIS A 108 -8.74 -3.87 5.46
C HIS A 108 -7.39 -3.67 6.17
N VAL A 109 -6.41 -3.01 5.52
CA VAL A 109 -5.19 -2.54 6.19
C VAL A 109 -5.54 -1.51 7.27
N ALA A 110 -6.39 -0.54 6.97
CA ALA A 110 -6.82 0.47 7.94
C ALA A 110 -7.64 -0.13 9.10
N ALA A 111 -8.36 -1.24 8.85
CA ALA A 111 -9.07 -2.00 9.88
C ALA A 111 -8.14 -2.93 10.68
N SER A 112 -6.83 -2.95 10.40
CA SER A 112 -5.85 -3.88 10.99
C SER A 112 -6.12 -5.37 10.70
N HIS A 113 -6.90 -5.68 9.66
CA HIS A 113 -7.17 -7.05 9.25
C HIS A 113 -6.07 -7.60 8.32
N ILE A 114 -5.48 -6.74 7.49
CA ILE A 114 -4.37 -7.08 6.59
C ILE A 114 -3.07 -6.52 7.19
N SER A 115 -2.13 -7.41 7.49
CA SER A 115 -0.81 -7.06 8.02
C SER A 115 0.11 -6.49 6.92
N GLN A 116 1.23 -5.90 7.32
CA GLN A 116 2.24 -5.41 6.37
C GLN A 116 2.81 -6.54 5.48
N ASP A 117 3.02 -7.72 6.05
CA ASP A 117 3.53 -8.88 5.30
C ASP A 117 2.51 -9.39 4.28
N MET A 118 1.23 -9.49 4.68
CA MET A 118 0.16 -9.88 3.77
C MET A 118 -0.04 -8.85 2.66
N LEU A 119 0.04 -7.55 2.96
CA LEU A 119 0.02 -6.51 1.94
C LEU A 119 1.19 -6.64 0.96
N LEU A 120 2.38 -7.01 1.43
CA LEU A 120 3.52 -7.25 0.56
C LEU A 120 3.26 -8.42 -0.39
N ARG A 121 2.71 -9.54 0.09
CA ARG A 121 2.34 -10.69 -0.76
C ARG A 121 1.33 -10.28 -1.85
N ILE A 122 0.29 -9.53 -1.47
CA ILE A 122 -0.68 -8.97 -2.42
C ILE A 122 0.00 -8.09 -3.47
N MET A 123 0.91 -7.20 -3.04
CA MET A 123 1.62 -6.31 -3.95
C MET A 123 2.59 -7.05 -4.88
N VAL A 124 3.18 -8.16 -4.43
CA VAL A 124 4.03 -9.00 -5.29
C VAL A 124 3.21 -9.64 -6.40
N SER A 125 2.03 -10.20 -6.11
CA SER A 125 1.12 -10.72 -7.14
C SER A 125 0.64 -9.62 -8.09
N PHE A 126 0.26 -8.46 -7.56
CA PHE A 126 -0.10 -7.29 -8.36
C PHE A 126 1.00 -6.87 -9.34
N MET A 127 2.24 -6.68 -8.85
CA MET A 127 3.37 -6.23 -9.67
C MET A 127 3.85 -7.26 -10.69
N SER A 128 3.60 -8.56 -10.44
CA SER A 128 3.93 -9.65 -11.36
C SER A 128 2.82 -9.97 -12.36
N GLY A 129 1.64 -9.35 -12.20
CA GLY A 129 0.45 -9.64 -13.00
C GLY A 129 -0.06 -11.07 -12.83
N GLN A 130 0.33 -11.75 -11.75
CA GLN A 130 -0.09 -13.12 -11.44
C GLN A 130 -1.31 -13.11 -10.51
N ASP A 131 -2.10 -14.17 -10.58
CA ASP A 131 -3.14 -14.42 -9.60
C ASP A 131 -2.52 -14.73 -8.22
N TYR A 132 -3.30 -14.61 -7.16
CA TYR A 132 -2.89 -14.99 -5.82
C TYR A 132 -2.74 -16.52 -5.72
N ASP A 133 -1.69 -16.98 -5.04
CA ASP A 133 -1.59 -18.37 -4.63
C ASP A 133 -2.75 -18.75 -3.69
N GLU A 134 -3.02 -20.05 -3.56
CA GLU A 134 -4.17 -20.56 -2.79
C GLU A 134 -4.09 -20.10 -1.33
N GLU A 135 -2.90 -20.17 -0.74
CA GLU A 135 -2.63 -19.72 0.64
C GLU A 135 -3.01 -18.25 0.83
N LEU A 136 -2.57 -17.37 -0.07
CA LEU A 136 -2.86 -15.95 -0.03
C LEU A 136 -4.35 -15.66 -0.23
N LYS A 137 -5.04 -16.42 -1.08
CA LYS A 137 -6.50 -16.29 -1.26
C LYS A 137 -7.24 -16.57 0.05
N ILE A 138 -6.85 -17.62 0.77
CA ILE A 138 -7.45 -18.00 2.05
C ILE A 138 -7.14 -16.96 3.11
N ASP A 139 -5.89 -16.51 3.19
CA ASP A 139 -5.44 -15.49 4.13
C ASP A 139 -6.20 -14.17 3.93
N ILE A 140 -6.39 -13.74 2.68
CA ILE A 140 -7.21 -12.58 2.34
C ILE A 140 -8.66 -12.82 2.76
N ALA A 141 -9.23 -13.99 2.44
CA ALA A 141 -10.61 -14.29 2.76
C ALA A 141 -10.87 -14.28 4.29
N ASN A 142 -9.92 -14.81 5.08
CA ASN A 142 -9.95 -14.75 6.54
C ASN A 142 -9.83 -13.32 7.06
N ALA A 143 -8.91 -12.51 6.52
CA ALA A 143 -8.77 -11.12 6.90
C ALA A 143 -10.05 -10.32 6.62
N ILE A 144 -10.72 -10.58 5.50
CA ILE A 144 -11.98 -9.92 5.14
C ILE A 144 -13.13 -10.41 6.04
N GLY A 145 -13.23 -11.72 6.26
CA GLY A 145 -14.26 -12.35 7.10
C GLY A 145 -13.99 -12.30 8.60
N ALA A 146 -13.02 -11.51 9.08
CA ALA A 146 -12.63 -11.45 10.49
C ALA A 146 -12.37 -12.83 11.15
N GLY A 147 -11.86 -13.79 10.39
CA GLY A 147 -11.57 -15.15 10.83
C GLY A 147 -12.75 -16.13 10.80
N GLU A 148 -13.91 -15.74 10.28
CA GLU A 148 -15.14 -16.57 10.29
C GLU A 148 -15.10 -17.79 9.36
N LEU A 149 -14.14 -17.88 8.42
CA LEU A 149 -14.08 -19.01 7.49
C LEU A 149 -13.57 -20.29 8.12
N GLY A 150 -12.83 -20.21 9.23
CA GLY A 150 -12.37 -21.38 10.00
C GLY A 150 -11.38 -22.29 9.26
N ILE A 151 -10.72 -21.81 8.21
CA ILE A 151 -9.74 -22.56 7.40
C ILE A 151 -8.46 -21.72 7.30
N ASN A 152 -7.29 -22.28 7.59
CA ASN A 152 -6.00 -21.57 7.48
C ASN A 152 -5.25 -21.99 6.21
N GLY A 153 -4.37 -21.12 5.71
CA GLY A 153 -3.50 -21.41 4.56
C GLY A 153 -2.66 -22.69 4.74
N GLU A 154 -2.19 -22.96 5.97
CA GLU A 154 -1.44 -24.18 6.32
C GLU A 154 -2.28 -25.48 6.22
N ASP A 155 -3.61 -25.38 6.22
CA ASP A 155 -4.48 -26.57 6.15
C ASP A 155 -4.47 -27.22 4.76
N TYR A 156 -4.05 -26.49 3.73
CA TYR A 156 -3.91 -26.99 2.35
C TYR A 156 -2.56 -27.65 2.09
N ASN A 157 -1.51 -27.23 2.78
CA ASN A 157 -0.17 -27.86 2.69
C ASN A 157 -0.10 -29.24 3.35
N LYS A 158 -1.23 -29.76 3.89
CA LYS A 158 -1.35 -31.07 4.54
C LYS A 158 -2.01 -32.15 3.67
N MET A 159 -2.29 -31.86 2.39
CA MET A 159 -2.73 -32.88 1.44
C MET A 159 -1.53 -33.36 0.61
N ASP A 160 -1.09 -34.57 0.97
CA ASP A 160 -0.06 -35.47 0.41
C ASP A 160 1.44 -35.10 0.54
#